data_AF-A0A376J5I0-F1
#
_entry.id   AF-A0A376J5I0-F1
#
_cell.length_a   1.000
_cell.length_b   1.000
_cell.length_c   1.000
_cell.angle_alpha   90.00
_cell.angle_beta   90.00
_cell.angle_gamma   90.00
#
_symmetry.space_group_name_H-M   'P 1'
#
loop_
_entity.id
_entity.type
_entity.pdbx_description
1 polymer ?
#
loop_
_entity_poly.entity_id
_entity_poly.type
_entity_poly.pdbx_seq_one_letter_code
_entity_poly.pdbx_strand_id
1 'polypeptide(L)'
;MIIPRAIYGPPLATDQIDLNYRSPEVLLAMVDVLLCYLEKGAEYVRLDAVGFMWKEPGTSCIHLEKTHLIINLLRSIIDDVAPGTVIITETNVPHKDNIAYFGEGDDEAHMVYQFSLPPLVLHAVQKQNVEALCAWAQNLTLPSSNTTWFNFLASHDGIGLNPLRGLLPESEILALVEALQQEGALVNWKNNPDGNAQSL
;
A
#
# COMPACT_ATOMS: atom_id res chain seq x y z
N MET A 1 -0.16 4.61 -14.63
CA MET A 1 0.83 5.65 -14.22
C MET A 1 1.40 5.32 -12.84
N ILE A 2 2.64 5.72 -12.54
CA ILE A 2 3.18 5.89 -11.18
C ILE A 2 3.39 7.40 -10.95
N ILE A 3 3.00 7.91 -9.79
CA ILE A 3 3.17 9.34 -9.42
C ILE A 3 4.48 9.49 -8.62
N PRO A 4 5.44 10.35 -9.05
CA PRO A 4 6.74 10.52 -8.40
C PRO A 4 6.70 11.41 -7.13
N ARG A 5 7.86 11.57 -6.48
CA ARG A 5 8.00 11.90 -5.04
C ARG A 5 9.19 12.93 -4.83
N ALA A 6 9.17 13.88 -3.85
CA ALA A 6 10.31 14.79 -3.42
C ALA A 6 10.36 15.44 -1.98
N ILE A 7 11.18 14.89 -1.02
CA ILE A 7 11.52 15.30 0.38
C ILE A 7 13.03 15.42 0.64
N TYR A 8 13.42 16.16 1.69
CA TYR A 8 14.78 16.18 2.25
C TYR A 8 14.95 15.13 3.39
N GLY A 9 15.54 13.96 3.12
CA GLY A 9 16.00 13.00 4.15
C GLY A 9 15.27 11.63 4.24
N PRO A 10 15.90 10.62 4.88
CA PRO A 10 15.49 9.20 4.84
C PRO A 10 14.22 8.88 5.67
N PRO A 11 13.48 7.78 5.37
CA PRO A 11 14.03 6.49 4.93
C PRO A 11 13.39 5.88 3.66
N LEU A 12 14.10 6.04 2.54
CA LEU A 12 14.29 5.03 1.48
C LEU A 12 15.62 5.39 0.77
N ALA A 13 15.92 4.86 -0.43
CA ALA A 13 17.18 5.12 -1.12
C ALA A 13 17.44 6.64 -1.31
N THR A 14 18.70 7.08 -1.24
CA THR A 14 19.12 8.50 -1.22
C THR A 14 18.68 9.34 -2.41
N ASP A 15 18.37 8.66 -3.50
CA ASP A 15 18.01 9.23 -4.80
C ASP A 15 16.47 9.31 -4.94
N GLN A 16 15.75 8.79 -3.93
CA GLN A 16 14.33 8.94 -3.69
C GLN A 16 14.04 9.85 -2.49
N ILE A 17 12.87 10.47 -2.61
CA ILE A 17 12.59 11.85 -2.26
C ILE A 17 11.03 11.80 -2.15
N ASP A 18 10.29 12.25 -1.10
CA ASP A 18 8.78 12.21 -0.86
C ASP A 18 8.02 13.59 -0.98
N LEU A 19 7.02 13.82 -1.87
CA LEU A 19 6.56 15.20 -2.28
C LEU A 19 5.89 16.07 -1.18
N ASN A 20 6.15 17.38 -1.19
CA ASN A 20 5.50 18.35 -0.28
C ASN A 20 4.09 18.79 -0.74
N TYR A 21 3.10 17.91 -0.58
CA TYR A 21 1.69 18.20 -0.91
C TYR A 21 1.02 19.32 -0.07
N ARG A 22 1.71 19.88 0.94
CA ARG A 22 1.25 21.09 1.66
C ARG A 22 1.42 22.38 0.85
N SER A 23 2.24 22.37 -0.21
CA SER A 23 2.31 23.42 -1.22
C SER A 23 1.17 23.21 -2.24
N PRO A 24 0.25 24.19 -2.41
CA PRO A 24 -0.76 24.12 -3.46
C PRO A 24 -0.15 24.02 -4.86
N GLU A 25 1.03 24.62 -5.07
CA GLU A 25 1.77 24.59 -6.33
C GLU A 25 2.24 23.17 -6.66
N VAL A 26 2.69 22.40 -5.66
CA VAL A 26 3.04 20.98 -5.81
C VAL A 26 1.80 20.13 -6.09
N LEU A 27 0.70 20.35 -5.36
CA LEU A 27 -0.54 19.61 -5.58
C LEU A 27 -1.09 19.83 -7.00
N LEU A 28 -1.12 21.08 -7.47
CA LEU A 28 -1.52 21.44 -8.84
C LEU A 28 -0.60 20.80 -9.88
N ALA A 29 0.72 20.86 -9.70
CA ALA A 29 1.67 20.21 -10.63
C ALA A 29 1.46 18.68 -10.73
N MET A 30 1.03 18.01 -9.65
CA MET A 30 0.72 16.58 -9.71
C MET A 30 -0.67 16.29 -10.30
N VAL A 31 -1.62 17.21 -10.21
CA VAL A 31 -2.87 17.17 -10.98
C VAL A 31 -2.57 17.36 -12.48
N ASP A 32 -1.73 18.31 -12.87
CA ASP A 32 -1.30 18.50 -14.27
C ASP A 32 -0.62 17.24 -14.82
N VAL A 33 0.24 16.58 -14.02
CA VAL A 33 0.83 15.28 -14.37
C VAL A 33 -0.25 14.22 -14.56
N LEU A 34 -1.21 14.09 -13.63
CA LEU A 34 -2.33 13.14 -13.76
C LEU A 34 -3.12 13.38 -15.06
N LEU A 35 -3.60 14.60 -15.29
CA LEU A 35 -4.35 14.98 -16.50
C LEU A 35 -3.57 14.66 -17.78
N CYS A 36 -2.27 14.94 -17.79
CA CYS A 36 -1.34 14.65 -18.90
C CYS A 36 -1.17 13.14 -19.18
N TYR A 37 -1.45 12.25 -18.22
CA TYR A 37 -1.53 10.80 -18.47
C TYR A 37 -2.95 10.34 -18.83
N LEU A 38 -4.00 10.95 -18.29
CA LEU A 38 -5.40 10.67 -18.67
C LEU A 38 -5.66 11.02 -20.15
N GLU A 39 -5.16 12.17 -20.62
CA GLU A 39 -5.19 12.58 -22.04
C GLU A 39 -4.51 11.55 -22.96
N LYS A 40 -3.53 10.80 -22.45
CA LYS A 40 -2.83 9.73 -23.17
C LYS A 40 -3.50 8.35 -23.07
N GLY A 41 -4.71 8.27 -22.49
CA GLY A 41 -5.48 7.04 -22.36
C GLY A 41 -5.03 6.13 -21.21
N ALA A 42 -4.59 6.69 -20.09
CA ALA A 42 -4.16 5.90 -18.93
C ALA A 42 -5.35 5.34 -18.13
N GLU A 43 -5.87 4.17 -18.53
CA GLU A 43 -6.98 3.45 -17.87
C GLU A 43 -6.72 3.07 -16.39
N TYR A 44 -5.44 3.00 -15.96
CA TYR A 44 -5.06 2.62 -14.59
C TYR A 44 -3.98 3.55 -14.00
N VAL A 45 -4.27 4.09 -12.81
CA VAL A 45 -3.41 4.98 -12.03
C VAL A 45 -3.02 4.31 -10.71
N ARG A 46 -1.74 3.94 -10.54
CA ARG A 46 -1.22 3.41 -9.27
C ARG A 46 -0.64 4.55 -8.43
N LEU A 47 -1.21 4.77 -7.25
CA LEU A 47 -0.70 5.66 -6.23
C LEU A 47 0.33 4.91 -5.39
N ASP A 48 1.61 5.14 -5.70
CA ASP A 48 2.79 4.52 -5.06
C ASP A 48 2.95 5.01 -3.62
N ALA A 49 3.14 4.07 -2.68
CA ALA A 49 3.38 4.34 -1.26
C ALA A 49 2.45 5.42 -0.65
N VAL A 50 1.18 5.41 -1.05
CA VAL A 50 0.26 6.55 -0.91
C VAL A 50 0.07 7.00 0.54
N GLY A 51 0.20 6.09 1.51
CA GLY A 51 0.11 6.38 2.94
C GLY A 51 1.01 7.52 3.42
N PHE A 52 2.10 7.80 2.70
CA PHE A 52 3.12 8.78 3.07
C PHE A 52 2.93 10.20 2.49
N MET A 53 1.90 10.48 1.68
CA MET A 53 1.74 11.77 0.97
C MET A 53 1.72 13.02 1.87
N TRP A 54 1.16 12.95 3.08
CA TRP A 54 1.15 14.08 4.02
C TRP A 54 2.12 13.87 5.19
N LYS A 55 2.78 14.96 5.61
CA LYS A 55 3.74 14.98 6.72
C LYS A 55 3.37 16.07 7.73
N GLU A 56 3.36 15.72 9.01
CA GLU A 56 3.05 16.66 10.09
C GLU A 56 3.92 16.39 11.33
N PRO A 57 4.70 17.38 11.83
CA PRO A 57 5.57 17.20 12.99
C PRO A 57 4.82 16.72 14.23
N GLY A 58 5.37 15.70 14.90
CA GLY A 58 4.73 15.07 16.07
C GLY A 58 3.73 13.95 15.74
N THR A 59 3.46 13.69 14.46
CA THR A 59 2.65 12.55 14.00
C THR A 59 3.53 11.42 13.46
N SER A 60 2.92 10.25 13.23
CA SER A 60 3.51 9.11 12.52
C SER A 60 3.86 9.39 11.04
N CYS A 61 3.37 10.48 10.45
CA CYS A 61 3.59 10.86 9.05
C CYS A 61 3.20 9.76 8.03
N ILE A 62 2.21 8.95 8.39
CA ILE A 62 1.59 7.89 7.57
C ILE A 62 0.08 7.84 7.90
N HIS A 63 -0.77 7.51 6.92
CA HIS A 63 -2.23 7.37 7.07
C HIS A 63 -2.96 8.59 7.67
N LEU A 64 -2.43 9.79 7.45
CA LEU A 64 -3.05 11.03 7.94
C LEU A 64 -4.28 11.39 7.10
N GLU A 65 -5.32 11.98 7.72
CA GLU A 65 -6.56 12.44 7.06
C GLU A 65 -6.31 13.24 5.76
N LYS A 66 -5.25 14.05 5.74
CA LYS A 66 -4.87 14.87 4.58
C LYS A 66 -4.36 14.03 3.40
N THR A 67 -3.83 12.83 3.62
CA THR A 67 -3.54 11.85 2.55
C THR A 67 -4.85 11.41 1.88
N HIS A 68 -5.85 11.02 2.67
CA HIS A 68 -7.17 10.57 2.19
C HIS A 68 -7.89 11.67 1.39
N LEU A 69 -7.89 12.91 1.90
CA LEU A 69 -8.45 14.07 1.19
C LEU A 69 -7.76 14.38 -0.16
N ILE A 70 -6.48 14.05 -0.32
CA ILE A 70 -5.79 14.16 -1.62
C ILE A 70 -6.26 13.06 -2.58
N ILE A 71 -6.43 11.82 -2.11
CA ILE A 71 -6.94 10.72 -2.94
C ILE A 71 -8.37 11.03 -3.40
N ASN A 72 -9.23 11.53 -2.50
CA ASN A 72 -10.59 11.95 -2.79
C ASN A 72 -10.65 13.08 -3.84
N LEU A 73 -9.72 14.04 -3.81
CA LEU A 73 -9.56 15.04 -4.85
C LEU A 73 -9.14 14.42 -6.20
N LEU A 74 -8.11 13.56 -6.21
CA LEU A 74 -7.65 12.90 -7.45
C LEU A 74 -8.74 12.00 -8.06
N ARG A 75 -9.54 11.35 -7.22
CA ARG A 75 -10.70 10.55 -7.60
C ARG A 75 -11.79 11.42 -8.23
N SER A 76 -12.18 12.51 -7.57
CA SER A 76 -13.17 13.46 -8.07
C SER A 76 -12.77 14.05 -9.44
N ILE A 77 -11.47 14.29 -9.66
CA ILE A 77 -10.94 14.75 -10.95
C ILE A 77 -11.07 13.65 -12.02
N ILE A 78 -10.69 12.41 -11.70
CA ILE A 78 -10.77 11.27 -12.64
C ILE A 78 -12.21 10.99 -13.06
N ASP A 79 -13.16 10.98 -12.12
CA ASP A 79 -14.55 10.63 -12.41
C ASP A 79 -15.25 11.67 -13.31
N ASP A 80 -14.81 12.94 -13.29
CA ASP A 80 -15.29 14.00 -14.17
C ASP A 80 -14.62 13.96 -15.57
N VAL A 81 -13.29 13.88 -15.64
CA VAL A 81 -12.55 14.08 -16.90
C VAL A 81 -12.24 12.78 -17.67
N ALA A 82 -12.21 11.63 -16.98
CA ALA A 82 -11.83 10.33 -17.55
C ALA A 82 -12.61 9.15 -16.92
N PRO A 83 -13.96 9.21 -16.89
CA PRO A 83 -14.81 8.22 -16.22
C PRO A 83 -14.54 6.80 -16.70
N GLY A 84 -14.35 5.88 -15.75
CA GLY A 84 -13.92 4.49 -15.98
C GLY A 84 -12.41 4.26 -15.79
N THR A 85 -11.60 5.30 -15.60
CA THR A 85 -10.20 5.15 -15.18
C THR A 85 -10.10 4.74 -13.71
N VAL A 86 -9.30 3.71 -13.44
CA VAL A 86 -9.23 3.05 -12.13
C VAL A 86 -8.03 3.57 -11.31
N ILE A 87 -8.31 4.04 -10.09
CA ILE A 87 -7.28 4.33 -9.08
C ILE A 87 -6.96 3.04 -8.30
N ILE A 88 -5.68 2.67 -8.26
CA ILE A 88 -5.15 1.60 -7.41
C ILE A 88 -4.23 2.21 -6.33
N THR A 89 -4.53 2.01 -5.06
CA THR A 89 -3.66 2.43 -3.94
C THR A 89 -2.75 1.31 -3.47
N GLU A 90 -1.48 1.67 -3.22
CA GLU A 90 -0.46 0.75 -2.75
C GLU A 90 0.04 1.18 -1.37
N THR A 91 -0.19 0.33 -0.36
CA THR A 91 0.40 0.43 0.98
C THR A 91 0.71 -0.95 1.58
N ASN A 92 2.00 -1.30 1.67
CA ASN A 92 2.48 -2.50 2.39
C ASN A 92 2.37 -2.38 3.94
N VAL A 93 1.15 -2.40 4.45
CA VAL A 93 0.80 -2.17 5.87
C VAL A 93 -0.20 -3.24 6.38
N PRO A 94 -0.49 -3.33 7.69
CA PRO A 94 -1.50 -4.26 8.21
C PRO A 94 -2.85 -4.09 7.53
N HIS A 95 -3.57 -5.20 7.33
CA HIS A 95 -4.77 -5.24 6.47
C HIS A 95 -5.77 -4.11 6.77
N LYS A 96 -6.07 -3.84 8.05
CA LYS A 96 -7.02 -2.80 8.47
C LYS A 96 -6.65 -1.38 7.98
N ASP A 97 -5.36 -1.04 7.97
CA ASP A 97 -4.89 0.30 7.59
C ASP A 97 -4.82 0.45 6.06
N ASN A 98 -4.61 -0.68 5.37
CA ASN A 98 -4.60 -0.77 3.91
C ASN A 98 -6.02 -0.64 3.31
N ILE A 99 -7.05 -1.26 3.92
CA ILE A 99 -8.43 -1.18 3.41
C ILE A 99 -9.09 0.19 3.59
N ALA A 100 -8.54 1.05 4.43
CA ALA A 100 -9.05 2.41 4.65
C ALA A 100 -9.00 3.27 3.37
N TYR A 101 -8.16 2.90 2.38
CA TYR A 101 -8.03 3.63 1.11
C TYR A 101 -9.17 3.45 0.10
N PHE A 102 -10.22 2.70 0.45
CA PHE A 102 -11.49 2.76 -0.27
C PHE A 102 -12.35 3.98 0.14
N GLY A 103 -12.02 4.68 1.24
CA GLY A 103 -12.86 5.75 1.78
C GLY A 103 -14.21 5.20 2.27
N GLU A 104 -15.29 5.92 1.97
CA GLU A 104 -16.67 5.46 2.15
C GLU A 104 -17.11 4.51 1.01
N GLY A 105 -16.21 4.18 0.08
CA GLY A 105 -16.38 3.14 -0.94
C GLY A 105 -16.68 3.66 -2.35
N ASP A 106 -17.03 4.92 -2.50
CA ASP A 106 -17.29 5.54 -3.81
C ASP A 106 -16.44 6.80 -4.06
N ASP A 107 -15.57 7.19 -3.12
CA ASP A 107 -14.94 8.52 -3.09
C ASP A 107 -13.40 8.51 -3.04
N GLU A 108 -12.74 7.42 -2.65
CA GLU A 108 -11.28 7.24 -2.77
C GLU A 108 -10.90 6.20 -3.86
N ALA A 109 -10.07 5.21 -3.54
CA ALA A 109 -9.54 4.28 -4.52
C ALA A 109 -10.62 3.32 -5.04
N HIS A 110 -10.50 2.96 -6.31
CA HIS A 110 -11.29 1.89 -6.91
C HIS A 110 -10.73 0.50 -6.54
N MET A 111 -9.41 0.40 -6.35
CA MET A 111 -8.72 -0.84 -6.01
C MET A 111 -7.67 -0.63 -4.92
N VAL A 112 -7.54 -1.63 -4.04
CA VAL A 112 -6.50 -1.70 -3.00
C VAL A 112 -5.67 -2.97 -3.21
N TYR A 113 -4.33 -2.87 -3.14
CA TYR A 113 -3.42 -4.02 -3.17
C TYR A 113 -3.65 -4.95 -1.97
N GLN A 114 -3.92 -6.24 -2.19
CA GLN A 114 -4.06 -7.21 -1.10
C GLN A 114 -2.73 -7.74 -0.61
N PHE A 115 -1.98 -6.89 0.10
CA PHE A 115 -0.65 -7.19 0.64
C PHE A 115 -0.62 -8.37 1.64
N SER A 116 -1.74 -8.72 2.28
CA SER A 116 -1.82 -9.91 3.12
C SER A 116 -1.91 -11.22 2.32
N LEU A 117 -2.27 -11.20 1.04
CA LEU A 117 -2.44 -12.42 0.23
C LEU A 117 -1.12 -13.16 -0.06
N PRO A 118 -0.05 -12.52 -0.61
CA PRO A 118 1.23 -13.20 -0.85
C PRO A 118 1.81 -13.91 0.39
N PRO A 119 1.95 -13.26 1.57
CA PRO A 119 2.57 -13.91 2.71
C PRO A 119 1.66 -14.95 3.39
N LEU A 120 0.32 -14.84 3.29
CA LEU A 120 -0.60 -15.89 3.76
C LEU A 120 -0.55 -17.14 2.86
N VAL A 121 -0.42 -16.97 1.55
CA VAL A 121 -0.22 -18.10 0.63
C VAL A 121 1.13 -18.77 0.89
N LEU A 122 2.19 -17.98 1.13
CA LEU A 122 3.51 -18.50 1.49
C LEU A 122 3.50 -19.26 2.83
N HIS A 123 2.86 -18.71 3.87
CA HIS A 123 2.63 -19.40 5.16
C HIS A 123 1.87 -20.71 4.96
N ALA A 124 0.77 -20.69 4.20
CA ALA A 124 -0.08 -21.86 3.98
C ALA A 124 0.63 -23.00 3.23
N VAL A 125 1.49 -22.67 2.26
CA VAL A 125 2.36 -23.64 1.58
C VAL A 125 3.39 -24.20 2.55
N GLN A 126 4.11 -23.35 3.29
CA GLN A 126 5.20 -23.79 4.18
C GLN A 126 4.71 -24.61 5.38
N LYS A 127 3.53 -24.26 5.93
CA LYS A 127 2.87 -25.00 7.02
C LYS A 127 2.04 -26.18 6.56
N GLN A 128 1.77 -26.29 5.25
CA GLN A 128 0.78 -27.21 4.67
C GLN A 128 -0.62 -27.08 5.33
N ASN A 129 -0.97 -25.88 5.82
CA ASN A 129 -2.26 -25.58 6.45
C ASN A 129 -2.85 -24.28 5.89
N VAL A 130 -4.05 -24.35 5.32
CA VAL A 130 -4.76 -23.20 4.73
C VAL A 130 -5.66 -22.44 5.72
N GLU A 131 -5.75 -22.87 6.97
CA GLU A 131 -6.68 -22.32 7.98
C GLU A 131 -6.62 -20.80 8.13
N ALA A 132 -5.41 -20.22 8.28
CA ALA A 132 -5.22 -18.78 8.41
C ALA A 132 -5.61 -18.01 7.12
N LEU A 133 -5.24 -18.55 5.95
CA LEU A 133 -5.60 -17.99 4.64
C LEU A 133 -7.12 -18.01 4.43
N CYS A 134 -7.79 -19.11 4.77
CA CYS A 134 -9.24 -19.24 4.70
C CYS A 134 -9.96 -18.32 5.69
N ALA A 135 -9.48 -18.23 6.93
CA ALA A 135 -10.07 -17.36 7.96
C ALA A 135 -9.96 -15.88 7.57
N TRP A 136 -8.81 -15.44 7.05
CA TRP A 136 -8.65 -14.09 6.49
C TRP A 136 -9.58 -13.87 5.29
N ALA A 137 -9.59 -14.78 4.30
CA ALA A 137 -10.39 -14.63 3.09
C ALA A 137 -11.91 -14.55 3.36
N GLN A 138 -12.40 -15.27 4.37
CA GLN A 138 -13.81 -15.24 4.79
C GLN A 138 -14.24 -13.92 5.45
N ASN A 139 -13.29 -13.11 5.94
CA ASN A 139 -13.56 -11.82 6.57
C ASN A 139 -13.40 -10.62 5.60
N LEU A 140 -13.10 -10.87 4.32
CA LEU A 140 -12.94 -9.80 3.33
C LEU A 140 -14.30 -9.22 2.91
N THR A 141 -14.53 -7.96 3.27
CA THR A 141 -15.67 -7.16 2.81
C THR A 141 -15.20 -5.98 1.97
N LEU A 142 -16.05 -5.55 1.02
CA LEU A 142 -15.85 -4.35 0.21
C LEU A 142 -16.93 -3.32 0.64
N PRO A 143 -16.61 -2.02 0.73
CA PRO A 143 -17.58 -1.01 1.14
C PRO A 143 -18.64 -0.72 0.07
N SER A 144 -18.30 -0.85 -1.22
CA SER A 144 -19.22 -0.65 -2.34
C SER A 144 -19.12 -1.75 -3.39
N SER A 145 -20.04 -1.76 -4.36
CA SER A 145 -19.96 -2.59 -5.58
C SER A 145 -18.93 -2.07 -6.60
N ASN A 146 -18.41 -0.85 -6.40
CA ASN A 146 -17.53 -0.15 -7.33
C ASN A 146 -16.05 -0.29 -6.92
N THR A 147 -15.80 -0.77 -5.70
CA THR A 147 -14.48 -1.13 -5.16
C THR A 147 -14.14 -2.61 -5.37
N THR A 148 -12.85 -2.95 -5.53
CA THR A 148 -12.41 -4.35 -5.59
C THR A 148 -10.94 -4.55 -5.18
N TRP A 149 -10.50 -5.80 -5.03
CA TRP A 149 -9.16 -6.15 -4.60
C TRP A 149 -8.18 -6.29 -5.77
N PHE A 150 -7.00 -5.65 -5.69
CA PHE A 150 -5.86 -6.02 -6.53
C PHE A 150 -5.13 -7.20 -5.87
N ASN A 151 -5.54 -8.42 -6.25
CA ASN A 151 -4.96 -9.67 -5.78
C ASN A 151 -3.67 -10.02 -6.53
N PHE A 152 -2.62 -10.38 -5.80
CA PHE A 152 -1.31 -10.75 -6.35
C PHE A 152 -0.60 -11.77 -5.43
N LEU A 153 0.48 -12.39 -5.91
CA LEU A 153 1.25 -13.42 -5.18
C LEU A 153 2.75 -13.09 -4.99
N ALA A 154 3.27 -12.07 -5.67
CA ALA A 154 4.59 -11.47 -5.46
C ALA A 154 4.65 -10.10 -6.15
N SER A 155 5.40 -9.13 -5.62
CA SER A 155 5.73 -7.88 -6.32
C SER A 155 7.20 -7.87 -6.75
N HIS A 156 7.64 -6.76 -7.38
CA HIS A 156 9.05 -6.54 -7.71
C HIS A 156 9.91 -6.24 -6.46
N ASP A 157 9.27 -5.87 -5.36
CA ASP A 157 9.85 -5.67 -4.02
C ASP A 157 9.92 -6.97 -3.21
N GLY A 158 9.33 -8.06 -3.72
CA GLY A 158 9.27 -9.38 -3.10
C GLY A 158 7.92 -9.68 -2.42
N ILE A 159 7.98 -10.17 -1.19
CA ILE A 159 6.83 -10.50 -0.34
C ILE A 159 7.07 -9.86 1.03
N GLY A 160 6.32 -8.80 1.34
CA GLY A 160 6.34 -8.18 2.66
C GLY A 160 5.64 -9.05 3.70
N LEU A 161 6.21 -9.14 4.90
CA LEU A 161 5.67 -9.90 6.03
C LEU A 161 4.94 -9.02 7.05
N ASN A 162 5.14 -7.70 7.02
CA ASN A 162 4.38 -6.75 7.82
C ASN A 162 2.83 -6.90 7.72
N PRO A 163 2.23 -7.21 6.55
CA PRO A 163 0.79 -7.43 6.39
C PRO A 163 0.21 -8.67 7.10
N LEU A 164 1.06 -9.54 7.68
CA LEU A 164 0.63 -10.66 8.53
C LEU A 164 0.35 -10.24 9.98
N ARG A 165 0.86 -9.07 10.42
CA ARG A 165 0.74 -8.63 11.81
C ARG A 165 -0.72 -8.31 12.13
N GLY A 166 -1.26 -9.01 13.13
CA GLY A 166 -2.70 -8.98 13.47
C GLY A 166 -3.53 -10.08 12.79
N LEU A 167 -2.96 -10.83 11.84
CA LEU A 167 -3.57 -12.04 11.24
C LEU A 167 -2.92 -13.32 11.76
N LEU A 168 -1.61 -13.28 12.06
CA LEU A 168 -0.85 -14.38 12.64
C LEU A 168 -0.07 -13.95 13.90
N PRO A 169 0.26 -14.87 14.81
CA PRO A 169 1.21 -14.61 15.90
C PRO A 169 2.60 -14.29 15.36
N GLU A 170 3.31 -13.32 15.96
CA GLU A 170 4.68 -12.95 15.55
C GLU A 170 5.65 -14.16 15.59
N SER A 171 5.43 -15.13 16.50
CA SER A 171 6.20 -16.37 16.55
C SER A 171 6.01 -17.28 15.33
N GLU A 172 4.86 -17.23 14.65
CA GLU A 172 4.67 -17.93 13.38
C GLU A 172 5.28 -17.17 12.19
N ILE A 173 5.25 -15.83 12.24
CA ILE A 173 5.92 -14.99 11.24
C ILE A 173 7.43 -15.22 11.29
N LEU A 174 8.02 -15.29 12.49
CA LEU A 174 9.45 -15.59 12.69
C LEU A 174 9.80 -17.03 12.28
N ALA A 175 8.97 -18.03 12.63
CA ALA A 175 9.20 -19.41 12.20
C ALA A 175 9.12 -19.58 10.67
N LEU A 176 8.28 -18.80 9.99
CA LEU A 176 8.24 -18.73 8.52
C LEU A 176 9.54 -18.15 7.96
N VAL A 177 10.03 -17.03 8.53
CA VAL A 177 11.31 -16.42 8.15
C VAL A 177 12.47 -17.40 8.31
N GLU A 178 12.59 -18.06 9.47
CA GLU A 178 13.67 -19.01 9.75
C GLU A 178 13.69 -20.20 8.78
N ALA A 179 12.51 -20.72 8.41
CA ALA A 179 12.39 -21.83 7.46
C ALA A 179 12.80 -21.39 6.04
N LEU A 180 12.30 -20.24 5.56
CA LEU A 180 12.63 -19.71 4.24
C LEU A 180 14.13 -19.36 4.13
N GLN A 181 14.76 -18.87 5.20
CA GLN A 181 16.21 -18.64 5.24
C GLN A 181 17.02 -19.94 5.14
N GLN A 182 16.55 -21.05 5.71
CA GLN A 182 17.19 -22.37 5.56
C GLN A 182 17.08 -22.90 4.12
N GLU A 183 16.03 -22.52 3.39
CA GLU A 183 15.86 -22.80 1.96
C GLU A 183 16.60 -21.82 1.04
N GLY A 184 17.29 -20.82 1.62
CA GLY A 184 18.14 -19.86 0.89
C GLY A 184 17.46 -18.54 0.50
N ALA A 185 16.27 -18.24 1.03
CA ALA A 185 15.62 -16.95 0.80
C ALA A 185 16.40 -15.79 1.43
N LEU A 186 16.51 -14.69 0.66
CA LEU A 186 17.09 -13.43 1.15
C LEU A 186 16.01 -12.63 1.90
N VAL A 187 16.28 -12.26 3.15
CA VAL A 187 15.33 -11.56 4.02
C VAL A 187 15.90 -10.20 4.41
N ASN A 188 15.15 -9.14 4.08
CA ASN A 188 15.48 -7.77 4.47
C ASN A 188 14.85 -7.44 5.84
N TRP A 189 15.63 -6.79 6.69
CA TRP A 189 15.24 -6.42 8.05
C TRP A 189 15.19 -4.91 8.22
N LYS A 190 14.09 -4.43 8.79
CA LYS A 190 13.95 -3.07 9.30
C LYS A 190 14.42 -3.03 10.75
N ASN A 191 15.43 -2.22 11.04
CA ASN A 191 15.79 -1.89 12.42
C ASN A 191 14.79 -0.86 12.94
N ASN A 192 14.05 -1.17 14.00
CA ASN A 192 13.22 -0.20 14.69
C ASN A 192 14.07 0.70 15.62
N PRO A 193 13.59 1.90 15.98
CA PRO A 193 14.31 2.81 16.88
C PRO A 193 14.71 2.17 18.22
N ASP A 194 13.91 1.20 18.69
CA ASP A 194 14.10 0.48 19.96
C ASP A 194 15.16 -0.65 19.87
N GLY A 195 15.87 -0.78 18.75
CA GLY A 195 16.95 -1.75 18.54
C GLY A 195 16.51 -3.16 18.13
N ASN A 196 15.21 -3.46 18.18
CA ASN A 196 14.66 -4.72 17.66
C ASN A 196 14.62 -4.70 16.12
N ALA A 197 15.07 -5.79 15.49
CA ALA A 197 14.90 -6.03 14.06
C ALA A 197 13.52 -6.65 13.77
N GLN A 198 12.85 -6.16 12.74
CA GLN A 198 11.63 -6.74 12.18
C GLN A 198 11.83 -7.07 10.70
N SER A 199 11.31 -8.21 10.24
CA SER A 199 11.16 -8.46 8.82
C SER A 199 10.19 -7.45 8.19
N LEU A 200 10.54 -6.99 6.98
CA LEU A 200 9.72 -6.15 6.11
C LEU A 200 8.59 -6.97 5.48
#